data_AF-A0A932RCL1-F1
#
_entry.id   AF-A0A932RCL1-F1
#
_cell.length_a   1.000
_cell.length_b   1.000
_cell.length_c   1.000
_cell.angle_alpha   90.00
_cell.angle_beta   90.00
_cell.angle_gamma   90.00
#
_symmetry.space_group_name_H-M   'P 1'
#
loop_
_entity.id
_entity.type
_entity.pdbx_description
1 polymer ?
#
loop_
_entity_poly.entity_id
_entity_poly.type
_entity_poly.pdbx_seq_one_letter_code
_entity_poly.pdbx_strand_id
1 'polypeptide(L)'
;MPYDMTEHRHRFAAWAAARAVQRRWRSAKKEKLRDALEGCGVREFVCSPESRDIDEDRFRQFHRQWCRAVIESLTQQGVADATFGRAAKLVAVYLKVMVVLSAAGDCDLARVVNPPIDRTELQKVAAEVGVDSPHKRLWKTVNWTQLTEENYYSLIDQLRVLIPSSDPFWTLEQYWNVADDS
;
A
#
# COMPACT_ATOMS: atom_id res chain seq x y z
N MET A 1 12.45 3.95 22.27
CA MET A 1 13.09 4.96 21.39
C MET A 1 12.77 6.35 21.90
N PRO A 2 13.69 7.33 21.77
CA PRO A 2 13.37 8.73 22.00
C PRO A 2 12.24 9.18 21.07
N TYR A 3 11.40 10.10 21.53
CA TYR A 3 10.31 10.64 20.72
C TYR A 3 10.83 11.81 19.87
N ASP A 4 11.06 11.55 18.60
CA ASP A 4 11.51 12.51 17.60
C ASP A 4 10.51 12.60 16.42
N MET A 5 10.86 13.36 15.37
CA MET A 5 10.00 13.52 14.19
C MET A 5 9.78 12.20 13.43
N THR A 6 10.76 11.31 13.42
CA THR A 6 10.67 9.99 12.77
C THR A 6 9.67 9.11 13.52
N GLU A 7 9.77 9.07 14.85
CA GLU A 7 8.85 8.35 15.73
C GLU A 7 7.43 8.95 15.67
N HIS A 8 7.30 10.28 15.65
CA HIS A 8 5.99 10.94 15.50
C HIS A 8 5.31 10.53 14.19
N ARG A 9 6.05 10.56 13.08
CA ARG A 9 5.56 10.15 11.76
C ARG A 9 5.21 8.66 11.73
N HIS A 10 6.05 7.80 12.31
CA HIS A 10 5.79 6.37 12.39
C HIS A 10 4.46 6.06 13.11
N ARG A 11 4.20 6.71 14.26
CA ARG A 11 2.93 6.53 14.99
C ARG A 11 1.72 6.94 14.16
N PHE A 12 1.82 8.07 13.46
CA PHE A 12 0.75 8.54 12.58
C PHE A 12 0.56 7.58 11.39
N ALA A 13 1.64 7.15 10.75
CA ALA A 13 1.63 6.21 9.63
C ALA A 13 0.99 4.87 10.00
N ALA A 14 1.38 4.28 11.14
CA ALA A 14 0.82 3.03 11.64
C ALA A 14 -0.67 3.16 11.97
N TRP A 15 -1.07 4.25 12.62
CA TRP A 15 -2.48 4.53 12.89
C TRP A 15 -3.30 4.68 11.61
N ALA A 16 -2.83 5.48 10.64
CA ALA A 16 -3.51 5.71 9.38
C ALA A 16 -3.65 4.41 8.57
N ALA A 17 -2.57 3.63 8.48
CA ALA A 17 -2.55 2.33 7.81
C ALA A 17 -3.58 1.37 8.43
N ALA A 18 -3.57 1.23 9.77
CA ALA A 18 -4.52 0.36 10.45
C ALA A 18 -5.98 0.79 10.20
N ARG A 19 -6.26 2.09 10.22
CA ARG A 19 -7.61 2.63 9.92
C ARG A 19 -8.04 2.37 8.49
N ALA A 20 -7.14 2.50 7.53
CA ALA A 20 -7.43 2.32 6.11
C ALA A 20 -7.88 0.89 5.75
N VAL A 21 -7.41 -0.12 6.48
CA VAL A 21 -7.72 -1.54 6.19
C VAL A 21 -8.81 -2.14 7.09
N GLN A 22 -9.08 -1.53 8.24
CA GLN A 22 -9.95 -2.10 9.28
C GLN A 22 -11.45 -2.09 8.92
N ARG A 23 -11.90 -1.28 7.94
CA ARG A 23 -13.32 -1.19 7.56
C ARG A 23 -13.86 -2.59 7.23
N ARG A 24 -14.94 -2.98 7.92
CA ARG A 24 -15.60 -4.31 7.82
C ARG A 24 -14.67 -5.52 8.10
N TRP A 25 -13.62 -5.35 8.90
CA TRP A 25 -12.70 -6.43 9.29
C TRP A 25 -12.63 -6.58 10.82
N ARG A 26 -13.62 -7.25 11.40
CA ARG A 26 -13.89 -7.22 12.85
C ARG A 26 -12.76 -7.81 13.72
N SER A 27 -12.07 -8.83 13.20
CA SER A 27 -10.96 -9.55 13.87
C SER A 27 -9.66 -8.74 13.87
N ALA A 28 -9.47 -7.83 12.92
CA ALA A 28 -8.29 -6.98 12.78
C ALA A 28 -8.36 -5.75 13.70
N LYS A 29 -8.02 -5.96 14.97
CA LYS A 29 -7.87 -4.86 15.94
C LYS A 29 -6.65 -4.01 15.59
N LYS A 30 -6.67 -2.73 15.99
CA LYS A 30 -5.62 -1.76 15.60
C LYS A 30 -4.26 -2.19 16.13
N GLU A 31 -4.24 -2.75 17.33
CA GLU A 31 -3.06 -3.26 18.02
C GLU A 31 -2.44 -4.39 17.18
N LYS A 32 -3.24 -5.36 16.75
CA LYS A 32 -2.79 -6.47 15.90
C LYS A 32 -2.23 -6.01 14.55
N LEU A 33 -2.88 -5.04 13.92
CA LEU A 33 -2.44 -4.46 12.65
C LEU A 33 -1.12 -3.69 12.80
N ARG A 34 -0.97 -2.93 13.89
CA ARG A 34 0.27 -2.25 14.24
C ARG A 34 1.38 -3.27 14.49
N ASP A 35 1.13 -4.27 15.33
CA ASP A 35 2.15 -5.27 15.69
C ASP A 35 2.61 -6.06 14.46
N ALA A 36 1.69 -6.38 13.53
CA ALA A 36 2.04 -7.01 12.26
C ALA A 36 2.87 -6.11 11.34
N LEU A 37 2.58 -4.81 11.30
CA LEU A 37 3.33 -3.82 10.51
C LEU A 37 4.72 -3.55 11.10
N GLU A 38 4.82 -3.45 12.43
CA GLU A 38 6.09 -3.27 13.13
C GLU A 38 6.96 -4.54 13.05
N GLY A 39 6.35 -5.72 13.05
CA GLY A 39 7.06 -6.99 12.96
C GLY A 39 7.49 -7.41 11.54
N CYS A 40 7.02 -6.73 10.47
CA CYS A 40 7.31 -7.16 9.11
C CYS A 40 8.63 -6.63 8.53
N GLY A 41 9.33 -5.73 9.23
CA GLY A 41 10.63 -5.20 8.79
C GLY A 41 10.56 -3.92 7.94
N VAL A 42 9.36 -3.41 7.64
CA VAL A 42 9.19 -2.22 6.79
C VAL A 42 9.72 -0.95 7.47
N ARG A 43 9.59 -0.85 8.80
CA ARG A 43 10.07 0.31 9.58
C ARG A 43 11.60 0.39 9.55
N GLU A 44 12.24 -0.75 9.75
CA GLU A 44 13.70 -0.90 9.77
C GLU A 44 14.26 -0.53 8.40
N PHE A 45 13.61 -1.00 7.33
CA PHE A 45 13.99 -0.68 5.97
C PHE A 45 13.89 0.82 5.69
N VAL A 46 12.73 1.47 5.92
CA VAL A 46 12.58 2.91 5.59
C VAL A 46 13.49 3.84 6.40
N CYS A 47 13.96 3.39 7.57
CA CYS A 47 14.92 4.12 8.39
C CYS A 47 16.38 3.88 7.96
N SER A 48 16.64 2.90 7.09
CA SER A 48 17.99 2.60 6.59
C SER A 48 18.36 3.56 5.45
N PRO A 49 19.61 4.07 5.40
CA PRO A 49 20.08 4.93 4.31
C PRO A 49 19.95 4.29 2.93
N GLU A 50 20.14 2.97 2.84
CA GLU A 50 20.09 2.20 1.61
C GLU A 50 18.69 2.13 1.00
N SER A 51 17.64 2.49 1.74
CA SER A 51 16.27 2.46 1.25
C SER A 51 15.98 3.47 0.15
N ARG A 52 16.79 4.53 0.02
CA ARG A 52 16.51 5.65 -0.90
C ARG A 52 16.83 5.37 -2.36
N ASP A 53 17.76 4.45 -2.61
CA ASP A 53 18.25 4.07 -3.94
C ASP A 53 17.83 2.63 -4.21
N ILE A 54 16.58 2.49 -4.67
CA ILE A 54 15.95 1.20 -4.91
C ILE A 54 15.09 1.26 -6.17
N ASP A 55 15.28 0.26 -7.02
CA ASP A 55 14.48 0.07 -8.22
C ASP A 55 13.16 -0.69 -7.95
N GLU A 56 12.33 -0.77 -8.98
CA GLU A 56 11.01 -1.41 -8.88
C GLU A 56 11.09 -2.91 -8.56
N ASP A 57 12.08 -3.62 -9.10
CA ASP A 57 12.24 -5.06 -8.90
C ASP A 57 12.64 -5.39 -7.47
N ARG A 58 13.59 -4.63 -6.91
CA ARG A 58 14.03 -4.79 -5.53
C ARG A 58 12.94 -4.34 -4.57
N PHE A 59 12.22 -3.25 -4.87
CA PHE A 59 11.05 -2.85 -4.09
C PHE A 59 9.99 -3.96 -4.07
N ARG A 60 9.68 -4.56 -5.23
CA ARG A 60 8.73 -5.66 -5.36
C ARG A 60 9.11 -6.87 -4.51
N GLN A 61 10.40 -7.20 -4.42
CA GLN A 61 10.90 -8.28 -3.56
C GLN A 61 10.64 -7.98 -2.07
N PHE A 62 11.00 -6.78 -1.60
CA PHE A 62 10.74 -6.38 -0.21
C PHE A 62 9.24 -6.30 0.09
N HIS A 63 8.44 -5.71 -0.81
CA HIS A 63 6.99 -5.61 -0.65
C HIS A 63 6.34 -6.99 -0.52
N ARG A 64 6.77 -8.00 -1.30
CA ARG A 64 6.34 -9.40 -1.13
C ARG A 64 6.64 -9.93 0.26
N GLN A 65 7.88 -9.74 0.73
CA GLN A 65 8.32 -10.20 2.04
C GLN A 65 7.49 -9.55 3.16
N TRP A 66 7.34 -8.23 3.13
CA TRP A 66 6.53 -7.50 4.12
C TRP A 66 5.09 -7.95 4.14
N CYS A 67 4.44 -8.08 2.96
CA CYS A 67 3.05 -8.52 2.90
C CYS A 67 2.87 -9.94 3.44
N ARG A 68 3.77 -10.87 3.10
CA ARG A 68 3.72 -12.25 3.60
C ARG A 68 3.92 -12.29 5.13
N ALA A 69 4.88 -11.54 5.65
CA ALA A 69 5.13 -11.43 7.09
C ALA A 69 3.92 -10.81 7.85
N VAL A 70 3.27 -9.80 7.26
CA VAL A 70 2.02 -9.24 7.82
C VAL A 70 0.92 -10.29 7.87
N ILE A 71 0.71 -11.04 6.78
CA ILE A 71 -0.32 -12.09 6.72
C ILE A 71 -0.04 -13.18 7.76
N GLU A 72 1.21 -13.63 7.85
CA GLU A 72 1.64 -14.64 8.81
C GLU A 72 1.39 -14.18 10.25
N SER A 73 1.86 -12.98 10.60
CA SER A 73 1.69 -12.39 11.92
C SER A 73 0.20 -12.25 12.30
N LEU A 74 -0.62 -11.72 11.39
CA LEU A 74 -2.07 -11.59 11.61
C LEU A 74 -2.74 -12.95 11.80
N THR A 75 -2.35 -13.95 11.01
CA THR A 75 -2.88 -15.32 11.09
C THR A 75 -2.52 -15.97 12.43
N GLN A 76 -1.26 -15.84 12.88
CA GLN A 76 -0.81 -16.33 14.20
C GLN A 76 -1.56 -15.63 15.35
N GLN A 77 -1.93 -14.36 15.16
CA GLN A 77 -2.76 -13.61 16.11
C GLN A 77 -4.27 -13.92 16.00
N GLY A 78 -4.68 -14.91 15.20
CA GLY A 78 -6.08 -15.32 15.05
C GLY A 78 -6.94 -14.35 14.25
N VAL A 79 -6.35 -13.54 13.37
CA VAL A 79 -7.09 -12.64 12.47
C VAL A 79 -7.49 -13.41 11.21
N ALA A 80 -8.77 -13.77 11.12
CA ALA A 80 -9.34 -14.35 9.90
C ALA A 80 -9.28 -13.38 8.71
N ASP A 81 -9.26 -13.92 7.48
CA ASP A 81 -9.27 -13.17 6.21
C ASP A 81 -8.08 -12.20 6.04
N ALA A 82 -6.89 -12.57 6.54
CA ALA A 82 -5.64 -11.87 6.26
C ALA A 82 -5.17 -12.14 4.82
N THR A 83 -5.67 -11.35 3.87
CA THR A 83 -5.36 -11.49 2.44
C THR A 83 -4.20 -10.60 2.01
N PHE A 84 -3.62 -10.90 0.83
CA PHE A 84 -2.53 -10.11 0.29
C PHE A 84 -2.94 -8.67 0.01
N GLY A 85 -4.11 -8.43 -0.57
CA GLY A 85 -4.57 -7.06 -0.80
C GLY A 85 -4.77 -6.23 0.48
N ARG A 86 -5.13 -6.87 1.61
CA ARG A 86 -5.19 -6.19 2.92
C ARG A 86 -3.80 -5.85 3.46
N ALA A 87 -2.87 -6.79 3.39
CA ALA A 87 -1.48 -6.55 3.79
C ALA A 87 -0.80 -5.48 2.93
N ALA A 88 -0.99 -5.55 1.61
CA ALA A 88 -0.46 -4.58 0.66
C ALA A 88 -1.00 -3.17 0.91
N LYS A 89 -2.31 -3.02 1.17
CA LYS A 89 -2.88 -1.72 1.52
C LYS A 89 -2.33 -1.18 2.84
N LEU A 90 -2.14 -2.04 3.85
CA LEU A 90 -1.55 -1.66 5.13
C LEU A 90 -0.13 -1.10 4.93
N VAL A 91 0.70 -1.82 4.18
CA VAL A 91 2.08 -1.42 3.87
C VAL A 91 2.12 -0.15 2.99
N ALA A 92 1.29 -0.06 1.95
CA ALA A 92 1.25 1.09 1.05
C ALA A 92 0.90 2.39 1.78
N VAL A 93 -0.10 2.39 2.66
CA VAL A 93 -0.46 3.58 3.46
C VAL A 93 0.68 3.96 4.41
N TYR A 94 1.36 2.99 5.01
CA TYR A 94 2.51 3.25 5.86
C TYR A 94 3.65 3.93 5.08
N LEU A 95 4.00 3.38 3.92
CA LEU A 95 5.05 3.91 3.04
C LEU A 95 4.69 5.28 2.45
N LYS A 96 3.42 5.51 2.13
CA LYS A 96 2.94 6.83 1.68
C LYS A 96 3.29 7.90 2.70
N VAL A 97 2.99 7.66 3.98
CA VAL A 97 3.28 8.63 5.04
C VAL A 97 4.79 8.73 5.31
N MET A 98 5.48 7.58 5.41
CA MET A 98 6.88 7.55 5.81
C MET A 98 7.86 8.04 4.75
N VAL A 99 7.51 7.84 3.47
CA VAL A 99 8.38 8.08 2.32
C VAL A 99 7.81 9.17 1.42
N VAL A 100 6.67 8.91 0.78
CA VAL A 100 6.11 9.78 -0.29
C VAL A 100 5.79 11.18 0.23
N LEU A 101 5.15 11.29 1.40
CA LEU A 101 4.78 12.56 2.04
C LEU A 101 5.87 13.13 2.95
N SER A 102 7.08 12.56 2.92
CA SER A 102 8.19 13.01 3.74
C SER A 102 9.06 14.03 3.00
N ALA A 103 10.03 14.62 3.69
CA ALA A 103 11.05 15.47 3.05
C ALA A 103 11.90 14.71 1.99
N ALA A 104 11.83 13.38 1.95
CA ALA A 104 12.46 12.54 0.94
C ALA A 104 11.46 12.07 -0.14
N GLY A 105 10.34 12.78 -0.35
CA GLY A 105 9.28 12.42 -1.29
C GLY A 105 9.71 12.31 -2.77
N ASP A 106 10.92 12.76 -3.11
CA ASP A 106 11.50 12.71 -4.45
C ASP A 106 12.59 11.64 -4.63
N CYS A 107 12.84 10.77 -3.64
CA CYS A 107 13.80 9.67 -3.77
C CYS A 107 13.28 8.51 -4.63
N ASP A 108 14.16 7.60 -5.06
CA ASP A 108 13.80 6.49 -5.94
C ASP A 108 12.77 5.56 -5.32
N LEU A 109 12.85 5.33 -4.00
CA LEU A 109 11.81 4.59 -3.27
C LEU A 109 10.44 5.23 -3.43
N ALA A 110 10.34 6.55 -3.30
CA ALA A 110 9.06 7.24 -3.45
C ALA A 110 8.47 7.05 -4.85
N ARG A 111 9.31 6.88 -5.88
CA ARG A 111 8.88 6.68 -7.28
C ARG A 111 8.30 5.29 -7.53
N VAL A 112 8.73 4.29 -6.77
CA VAL A 112 8.35 2.88 -6.95
C VAL A 112 7.35 2.35 -5.93
N VAL A 113 7.10 3.07 -4.83
CA VAL A 113 6.08 2.71 -3.84
C VAL A 113 4.70 2.59 -4.50
N ASN A 114 4.06 1.44 -4.32
CA ASN A 114 2.71 1.20 -4.79
C ASN A 114 1.71 2.13 -4.08
N PRO A 115 0.75 2.74 -4.81
CA PRO A 115 -0.36 3.45 -4.20
C PRO A 115 -1.25 2.49 -3.40
N PRO A 116 -1.94 2.97 -2.35
CA PRO A 116 -2.86 2.17 -1.56
C PRO A 116 -4.15 1.87 -2.35
N ILE A 117 -4.17 0.73 -3.04
CA ILE A 117 -5.29 0.32 -3.88
C ILE A 117 -6.62 0.28 -3.11
N ASP A 118 -7.64 0.92 -3.67
CA ASP A 118 -9.01 0.85 -3.18
C ASP A 118 -10.05 0.72 -4.30
N ARG A 119 -11.30 0.39 -3.92
CA ARG A 119 -12.36 0.18 -4.92
C ARG A 119 -12.72 1.48 -5.64
N THR A 120 -12.73 2.60 -4.94
CA THR A 120 -13.20 3.90 -5.44
C THR A 120 -12.22 4.44 -6.48
N GLU A 121 -10.92 4.36 -6.21
CA GLU A 121 -9.83 4.67 -7.13
C GLU A 121 -9.92 3.80 -8.39
N LEU A 122 -10.00 2.47 -8.24
CA LEU A 122 -10.11 1.57 -9.39
C LEU A 122 -11.34 1.83 -10.26
N GLN A 123 -12.48 2.14 -9.63
CA GLN A 123 -13.71 2.49 -10.36
C GLN A 123 -13.58 3.82 -11.11
N LYS A 124 -12.88 4.80 -10.54
CA LYS A 124 -12.64 6.11 -11.18
C LYS A 124 -11.65 6.00 -12.33
N VAL A 125 -10.52 5.31 -12.15
CA VAL A 125 -9.58 4.99 -13.24
C VAL A 125 -10.32 4.29 -14.39
N ALA A 126 -11.20 3.34 -14.07
CA ALA A 126 -12.00 2.62 -15.07
C ALA A 126 -13.13 3.44 -15.71
N ALA A 127 -13.51 4.58 -15.14
CA ALA A 127 -14.50 5.49 -15.69
C ALA A 127 -13.88 6.64 -16.50
N GLU A 128 -12.60 6.94 -16.27
CA GLU A 128 -11.88 8.02 -16.94
C GLU A 128 -11.89 7.85 -18.46
N VAL A 129 -12.31 8.88 -19.19
CA VAL A 129 -12.48 8.81 -20.65
C VAL A 129 -11.12 8.68 -21.34
N GLY A 130 -10.09 9.35 -20.82
CA GLY A 130 -8.73 9.34 -21.38
C GLY A 130 -7.95 8.04 -21.15
N VAL A 131 -8.43 7.13 -20.32
CA VAL A 131 -7.76 5.85 -20.06
C VAL A 131 -8.20 4.80 -21.08
N ASP A 132 -7.31 4.42 -22.00
CA ASP A 132 -7.56 3.31 -22.93
C ASP A 132 -6.89 2.02 -22.42
N SER A 133 -7.70 1.06 -21.96
CA SER A 133 -7.20 -0.22 -21.45
C SER A 133 -8.26 -1.31 -21.56
N PRO A 134 -7.89 -2.54 -21.99
CA PRO A 134 -8.82 -3.67 -22.02
C PRO A 134 -9.27 -4.11 -20.62
N HIS A 135 -8.57 -3.69 -19.57
CA HIS A 135 -8.82 -4.11 -18.19
C HIS A 135 -9.84 -3.24 -17.45
N LYS A 136 -10.38 -2.17 -18.04
CA LYS A 136 -11.35 -1.27 -17.38
C LYS A 136 -12.54 -2.01 -16.77
N ARG A 137 -13.06 -3.05 -17.44
CA ARG A 137 -14.18 -3.86 -16.91
C ARG A 137 -13.79 -4.64 -15.66
N LEU A 138 -12.57 -5.15 -15.61
CA LEU A 138 -12.02 -5.87 -14.46
C LEU A 138 -11.85 -4.92 -13.27
N TRP A 139 -11.22 -3.77 -13.47
CA TRP A 139 -10.94 -2.81 -12.39
C TRP A 139 -12.21 -2.37 -11.63
N LYS A 140 -13.36 -2.25 -12.31
CA LYS A 140 -14.65 -1.92 -11.68
C LYS A 140 -15.14 -2.96 -10.67
N THR A 141 -14.74 -4.22 -10.84
CA THR A 141 -15.24 -5.36 -10.06
C THR A 141 -14.22 -5.93 -9.08
N VAL A 142 -12.95 -5.50 -9.15
CA VAL A 142 -11.89 -5.94 -8.24
C VAL A 142 -12.30 -5.73 -6.79
N ASN A 143 -12.24 -6.81 -6.01
CA ASN A 143 -12.37 -6.75 -4.57
C ASN A 143 -10.98 -6.76 -3.92
N TRP A 144 -10.42 -5.57 -3.70
CA TRP A 144 -9.05 -5.43 -3.19
C TRP A 144 -8.81 -6.17 -1.86
N THR A 145 -9.84 -6.34 -1.01
CA THR A 145 -9.72 -7.08 0.26
C THR A 145 -9.59 -8.60 0.08
N GLN A 146 -9.72 -9.13 -1.14
CA GLN A 146 -9.64 -10.55 -1.46
C GLN A 146 -8.53 -10.88 -2.46
N LEU A 147 -7.67 -9.91 -2.80
CA LEU A 147 -6.57 -10.16 -3.73
C LEU A 147 -5.57 -11.16 -3.13
N THR A 148 -5.21 -12.16 -3.93
CA THR A 148 -4.02 -13.00 -3.74
C THR A 148 -2.78 -12.22 -4.17
N GLU A 149 -1.59 -12.73 -3.86
CA GLU A 149 -0.33 -12.13 -4.31
C GLU A 149 -0.27 -12.01 -5.85
N GLU A 150 -0.62 -13.07 -6.55
CA GLU A 150 -0.63 -13.11 -8.02
C GLU A 150 -1.60 -12.07 -8.60
N ASN A 151 -2.84 -12.06 -8.11
CA ASN A 151 -3.86 -11.11 -8.59
C ASN A 151 -3.49 -9.67 -8.24
N TYR A 152 -2.84 -9.43 -7.10
CA TYR A 152 -2.35 -8.11 -6.73
C TYR A 152 -1.28 -7.63 -7.71
N TYR A 153 -0.24 -8.42 -7.99
CA TYR A 153 0.80 -7.97 -8.92
C TYR A 153 0.32 -7.88 -10.35
N SER A 154 -0.57 -8.77 -10.80
CA SER A 154 -1.22 -8.61 -12.10
C SER A 154 -1.96 -7.28 -12.21
N LEU A 155 -2.68 -6.88 -11.15
CA LEU A 155 -3.34 -5.58 -11.09
C LEU A 155 -2.34 -4.41 -11.09
N ILE A 156 -1.27 -4.51 -10.31
CA ILE A 156 -0.21 -3.47 -10.26
C ILE A 156 0.42 -3.29 -11.64
N ASP A 157 0.77 -4.37 -12.32
CA ASP A 157 1.40 -4.30 -13.64
C ASP A 157 0.44 -3.67 -14.67
N GLN A 158 -0.85 -3.98 -14.62
CA GLN A 158 -1.87 -3.34 -15.46
C GLN A 158 -2.02 -1.83 -15.20
N LEU A 159 -1.99 -1.42 -13.93
CA LEU A 159 -2.12 0.00 -13.55
C LEU A 159 -0.84 0.78 -13.86
N ARG A 160 0.33 0.15 -13.72
CA ARG A 160 1.63 0.75 -14.00
C ARG A 160 1.76 1.18 -15.46
N VAL A 161 1.17 0.42 -16.39
CA VAL A 161 1.12 0.77 -17.83
C VAL A 161 0.39 2.09 -18.10
N LEU A 162 -0.49 2.53 -17.21
CA LEU A 162 -1.20 3.81 -17.35
C LEU A 162 -0.33 5.03 -17.00
N ILE A 163 0.74 4.81 -16.26
CA ILE A 163 1.60 5.87 -15.72
C ILE A 163 2.88 5.91 -16.56
N PRO A 164 3.29 7.08 -17.09
CA PRO A 164 4.57 7.20 -17.78
C PRO A 164 5.71 6.65 -16.91
N SER A 165 6.70 5.98 -17.50
CA SER A 165 7.83 5.42 -16.74
C SER A 165 8.68 6.48 -16.02
N SER A 166 8.58 7.74 -16.46
CA SER A 166 9.18 8.91 -15.81
C SER A 166 8.43 9.38 -14.56
N ASP A 167 7.23 8.86 -14.30
CA ASP A 167 6.34 9.40 -13.28
C ASP A 167 6.26 8.44 -12.08
N PRO A 168 6.24 8.98 -10.85
CA PRO A 168 6.05 8.17 -9.65
C PRO A 168 4.72 7.42 -9.68
N PHE A 169 4.70 6.17 -9.18
CA PHE A 169 3.48 5.37 -9.25
C PHE A 169 2.32 5.96 -8.44
N TRP A 170 2.63 6.65 -7.33
CA TRP A 170 1.63 7.28 -6.47
C TRP A 170 0.80 8.35 -7.21
N THR A 171 1.22 8.82 -8.39
CA THR A 171 0.42 9.76 -9.20
C THR A 171 -0.91 9.15 -9.69
N LEU A 172 -1.07 7.82 -9.63
CA LEU A 172 -2.36 7.15 -9.82
C LEU A 172 -3.42 7.67 -8.82
N GLU A 173 -2.99 8.09 -7.62
CA GLU A 173 -3.88 8.57 -6.57
C GLU A 173 -4.59 9.90 -6.92
N GLN A 174 -4.28 10.52 -8.07
CA GLN A 174 -5.08 11.62 -8.62
C GLN A 174 -6.55 11.23 -8.82
N TYR A 175 -6.84 9.93 -8.98
CA TYR A 175 -8.18 9.38 -9.08
C TYR A 175 -8.82 9.09 -7.71
N TRP A 176 -8.14 9.37 -6.60
CA TRP A 176 -8.71 9.21 -5.27
C TRP A 176 -9.61 10.40 -4.93
N ASN A 177 -10.89 10.15 -4.59
CA ASN A 177 -11.81 11.19 -4.14
C ASN A 177 -12.39 10.84 -2.77
N VAL A 178 -12.16 11.72 -1.80
CA VAL A 178 -12.62 11.55 -0.41
C VAL A 178 -14.13 11.70 -0.28
N ALA A 179 -14.79 12.40 -1.22
CA ALA A 179 -16.21 12.75 -1.13
C ALA A 179 -17.18 11.59 -1.45
N ASP A 180 -16.72 10.48 -2.02
CA ASP A 180 -17.61 9.42 -2.57
C ASP A 180 -17.72 8.16 -1.69
N ASP A 181 -17.13 8.16 -0.49
CA ASP A 181 -16.99 6.96 0.36
C ASP A 181 -18.20 6.71 1.29
N SER A 182 -19.41 7.06 0.80
CA SER A 182 -20.72 6.95 1.49
C SER A 182 -21.20 5.50 1.64
#